data_AF-A0A935DST8-F1
#
_entry.id   AF-A0A935DST8-F1
#
_cell.length_a   1.000
_cell.length_b   1.000
_cell.length_c   1.000
_cell.angle_alpha   90.00
_cell.angle_beta   90.00
_cell.angle_gamma   90.00
#
_symmetry.space_group_name_H-M   'P 1'
#
loop_
_entity.id
_entity.type
_entity.pdbx_description
1 polymer ?
#
loop_
_entity_poly.entity_id
_entity_poly.type
_entity_poly.pdbx_seq_one_letter_code
_entity_poly.pdbx_strand_id
1 'polypeptide(L)' 'MRCALIETASRHVINIIEADPATDKPAKGTEIVAIPDGLEVVAGWSYSKARGFIPSVEQRSAEEIASVAVEVEALDFS' A
#
# COMPACT_ATOMS: atom_id res chain seq x y z
N MET A 1 4.62 15.54 -1.42
CA MET A 1 5.09 14.27 -0.84
C MET A 1 4.13 13.18 -1.26
N ARG A 2 4.60 11.94 -1.42
CA ARG A 2 3.73 10.85 -1.88
C ARG A 2 2.76 10.45 -0.77
N CYS A 3 1.47 10.53 -1.05
CA CYS A 3 0.40 10.26 -0.09
C CYS A 3 -0.61 9.27 -0.66
N ALA A 4 -1.22 8.50 0.23
CA ALA A 4 -2.38 7.68 -0.08
C ALA A 4 -3.64 8.47 0.23
N LEU A 5 -4.55 8.52 -0.74
CA LEU A 5 -5.92 8.94 -0.53
C LEU A 5 -6.73 7.72 -0.11
N ILE A 6 -7.31 7.77 1.09
CA ILE A 6 -8.02 6.65 1.71
C ILE A 6 -9.49 6.99 1.84
N GLU A 7 -10.37 6.10 1.42
CA GLU A 7 -11.80 6.22 1.71
C GLU A 7 -12.06 5.84 3.18
N THR A 8 -12.68 6.73 3.95
CA THR A 8 -12.81 6.52 5.40
C THR A 8 -13.76 5.38 5.78
N ALA A 9 -14.75 5.07 4.92
CA ALA A 9 -15.75 4.05 5.18
C ALA A 9 -15.19 2.63 5.06
N SER A 10 -14.48 2.35 3.97
CA SER A 10 -13.87 1.04 3.67
C SER A 10 -12.44 0.92 4.19
N ARG A 11 -11.78 2.04 4.51
CA ARG A 11 -10.35 2.12 4.81
C ARG A 11 -9.46 1.69 3.64
N HIS A 12 -9.96 1.73 2.42
CA HIS A 12 -9.18 1.38 1.24
C HIS A 12 -8.44 2.60 0.67
N VAL A 13 -7.21 2.35 0.22
CA VAL A 13 -6.44 3.28 -0.61
C VAL A 13 -7.12 3.31 -1.98
N ILE A 14 -7.66 4.47 -2.34
CA ILE A 14 -8.37 4.68 -3.61
C ILE A 14 -7.47 5.36 -4.65
N ASN A 15 -6.44 6.09 -4.22
CA ASN A 15 -5.47 6.71 -5.12
C ASN A 15 -4.15 7.02 -4.42
N ILE A 16 -3.09 7.23 -5.21
CA ILE A 16 -1.80 7.75 -4.77
C ILE A 16 -1.62 9.13 -5.39
N ILE A 17 -1.38 10.14 -4.55
CA ILE A 17 -1.36 11.54 -4.93
C ILE A 17 -0.11 12.24 -4.37
N GLU A 18 0.26 13.36 -4.99
CA GLU A 18 1.16 14.34 -4.38
C GLU A 18 0.32 15.31 -3.56
N ALA A 19 0.54 15.33 -2.24
CA ALA A 19 -0.14 16.21 -1.30
C ALA A 19 0.77 16.47 -0.08
N ASP A 20 0.34 17.33 0.84
CA ASP A 20 0.88 17.47 2.20
C ASP A 20 -0.26 17.20 3.22
N PRO A 21 -0.22 16.08 3.96
CA PRO A 21 -1.25 15.73 4.95
C PRO A 21 -1.44 16.76 6.07
N ALA A 22 -0.46 17.64 6.31
CA ALA A 22 -0.54 18.66 7.35
C ALA A 22 -1.35 19.89 6.91
N THR A 23 -1.40 20.18 5.60
CA THR A 23 -2.02 21.41 5.08
C THR A 23 -3.16 21.15 4.11
N ASP A 24 -3.11 20.06 3.35
CA ASP A 24 -4.12 19.74 2.36
C ASP A 24 -5.38 19.14 3.01
N LYS A 25 -6.53 19.66 2.58
CA LYS A 25 -7.83 19.22 3.11
C LYS A 25 -8.38 18.10 2.24
N PRO A 26 -8.53 16.87 2.77
CA PRO A 26 -9.19 15.80 2.03
C PRO A 26 -10.63 16.16 1.69
N ALA A 27 -11.11 15.59 0.58
CA ALA A 27 -12.54 15.59 0.28
C ALA A 27 -13.33 14.88 1.39
N LYS A 28 -14.60 15.24 1.57
CA LYS A 28 -15.47 14.61 2.57
C LYS A 28 -15.51 13.09 2.35
N GLY A 29 -15.29 12.32 3.42
CA GLY A 29 -15.25 10.85 3.36
C GLY A 29 -13.91 10.28 2.92
N THR A 30 -12.87 11.12 2.80
CA THR A 30 -11.50 10.69 2.52
C THR A 30 -10.52 11.15 3.59
N GLU A 31 -9.37 10.49 3.67
CA GLU A 31 -8.24 10.81 4.55
C GLU A 31 -6.97 10.81 3.68
N ILE A 32 -6.08 11.78 3.88
CA ILE A 32 -4.76 11.82 3.22
C ILE A 32 -3.74 11.33 4.25
N VAL A 33 -2.97 10.32 3.87
CA VAL A 33 -1.91 9.76 4.74
C VAL A 33 -0.59 9.72 3.98
N ALA A 34 0.47 10.19 4.63
CA ALA A 34 1.84 10.08 4.11
C ALA A 34 2.22 8.62 3.86
N ILE A 35 2.79 8.33 2.69
CA ILE A 35 3.40 7.04 2.41
C ILE A 35 4.87 7.14 2.87
N PRO A 36 5.34 6.24 3.75
CA PRO A 36 6.75 6.19 4.13
C PRO A 36 7.67 6.00 2.92
N ASP A 37 8.83 6.65 2.95
CA ASP A 37 9.83 6.48 1.89
C ASP A 37 10.26 5.01 1.77
N GLY A 38 10.40 4.54 0.53
CA GLY A 38 10.74 3.15 0.22
C GLY A 38 9.59 2.15 0.32
N LEU A 39 8.39 2.56 0.77
CA LEU A 39 7.21 1.71 0.74
C LEU A 39 6.43 1.90 -0.57
N GLU A 40 6.24 0.82 -1.32
CA GLU A 40 5.34 0.81 -2.47
C GLU A 40 3.90 0.54 -2.02
N VAL A 41 3.05 1.54 -2.17
CA VAL A 41 1.61 1.43 -1.91
C VAL A 41 0.88 1.63 -3.23
N VAL A 42 -0.14 0.79 -3.48
CA VAL A 42 -1.03 0.91 -4.63
C VAL A 42 -2.49 0.99 -4.22
N ALA A 43 -3.35 1.39 -5.15
CA ALA A 43 -4.78 1.38 -4.94
C ALA A 43 -5.28 -0.05 -4.65
N GLY A 44 -6.27 -0.16 -3.76
CA GLY A 44 -6.81 -1.43 -3.29
C GLY A 44 -6.19 -1.96 -1.99
N TRP A 45 -5.07 -1.38 -1.54
CA TRP A 45 -4.53 -1.66 -0.19
C TRP A 45 -5.48 -1.15 0.88
N SER A 46 -5.48 -1.78 2.05
CA SER A 46 -6.19 -1.26 3.23
C SER A 46 -5.26 -0.45 4.11
N TYR A 47 -5.77 0.56 4.80
CA TYR A 47 -5.01 1.35 5.76
C TYR A 47 -5.59 1.24 7.17
N SER A 48 -4.71 1.04 8.16
CA SER A 48 -5.05 1.08 9.58
C SER A 48 -4.05 1.94 10.34
N LYS A 49 -4.51 2.78 11.25
CA LYS A 49 -3.63 3.60 12.10
C LYS A 49 -2.70 2.75 12.99
N ALA A 50 -3.11 1.52 13.34
CA ALA A 50 -2.33 0.63 14.19
C ALA A 50 -1.31 -0.21 13.41
N ARG A 51 -1.59 -0.55 12.15
CA ARG A 51 -0.78 -1.49 11.35
C ARG A 51 -0.13 -0.85 10.11
N GLY A 52 -0.49 0.38 9.78
CA GLY A 52 -0.08 1.03 8.54
C GLY A 52 -0.83 0.51 7.31
N PHE A 53 -0.12 0.49 6.18
CA PHE A 53 -0.61 0.01 4.89
C PHE A 53 -0.57 -1.53 4.82
N ILE A 54 -1.67 -2.13 4.40
CA ILE A 54 -1.87 -3.58 4.36
C ILE A 54 -2.19 -3.98 2.90
N PRO A 55 -1.36 -4.83 2.27
CA PRO A 55 -1.64 -5.30 0.91
C PRO A 55 -2.93 -6.12 0.86
N SER A 56 -3.62 -6.02 -0.28
CA SER A 56 -4.80 -6.85 -0.55
C SER A 56 -4.42 -8.34 -0.57
N VAL A 57 -5.41 -9.22 -0.38
CA VAL A 57 -5.19 -10.68 -0.40
C VAL A 57 -4.56 -11.13 -1.72
N GLU A 58 -5.00 -10.57 -2.84
CA GLU A 58 -4.49 -10.89 -4.18
C GLU A 58 -3.00 -10.53 -4.33
N GLN A 59 -2.56 -9.43 -3.72
CA GLN A 59 -1.16 -9.00 -3.77
C GLN A 59 -0.27 -9.76 -2.80
N ARG A 60 -0.77 -10.12 -1.61
CA ARG A 60 -0.04 -11.02 -0.70
C ARG A 60 0.25 -12.37 -1.36
N SER A 61 -0.72 -12.91 -2.10
CA SER A 61 -0.49 -14.14 -2.87
C SER A 61 0.56 -13.95 -3.97
N ALA A 62 0.58 -12.81 -4.66
CA ALA A 62 1.59 -12.53 -5.68
C ALA A 62 3.01 -12.41 -5.10
N GLU A 63 3.18 -11.73 -3.95
CA GLU A 63 4.47 -11.61 -3.27
C GLU A 63 4.94 -12.93 -2.66
N GLU A 64 4.02 -13.74 -2.11
CA GLU A 64 4.34 -15.08 -1.61
C GLU A 64 4.78 -16.01 -2.76
N ILE A 65 4.08 -15.99 -3.90
CA ILE A 65 4.48 -16.73 -5.11
C ILE A 65 5.84 -16.26 -5.63
N ALA A 66 6.09 -14.96 -5.66
CA ALA A 66 7.38 -14.41 -6.10
C ALA A 66 8.53 -14.84 -5.16
N SER A 67 8.27 -14.91 -3.85
CA SER A 67 9.29 -15.37 -2.89
C SER A 67 9.66 -16.85 -3.08
N VAL A 68 8.67 -17.71 -3.35
CA VAL A 68 8.89 -19.13 -3.63
C VAL A 68 9.61 -19.33 -4.97
N ALA A 69 9.28 -18.53 -6.00
CA ALA A 69 9.94 -18.63 -7.31
C ALA A 69 11.46 -18.36 -7.23
N VAL A 70 11.90 -17.42 -6.38
CA VAL A 70 13.32 -17.12 -6.17
C VAL A 70 14.06 -18.27 -5.45
N GLU A 71 13.41 -18.97 -4.52
CA GLU A 71 14.03 -20.12 -3.84
C GLU A 71 14.22 -21.32 -4.77
N VAL A 72 13.34 -21.52 -5.75
CA VAL A 72 13.46 -22.63 -6.73
C VAL A 72 14.62 -22.40 -7.70
N GLU A 73 14.84 -21.16 -8.18
CA GLU A 73 15.96 -20.86 -9.08
C GLU A 73 17.33 -20.96 -8.39
N ALA A 74 17.42 -20.75 -7.07
CA ALA A 74 18.68 -20.86 -6.32
C ALA A 74 19.13 -22.32 -6.08
N LEU A 75 18.22 -23.30 -6.22
CA LEU A 75 18.53 -24.73 -6.06
C LEU A 75 18.95 -25.41 -7.37
N ASP A 76 18.79 -24.75 -8.53
CA ASP A 76 19.04 -25.34 -9.85
C ASP A 76 20.41 -24.97 -10.46
N PHE A 77 21.27 -24.28 -9.70
CA PHE A 77 22.68 -24.06 -10.06
C PHE A 77 23.60 -24.81 -9.10
N SER A 78 23.65 -26.14 -9.28
CA SER A 78 24.72 -26.99 -8.76
C SER A 78 25.98 -26.95 -9.63
#